data_AF-A0A524NH90-F1
#
_entry.id   AF-A0A524NH90-F1
#
_cell.length_a   1.000
_cell.length_b   1.000
_cell.length_c   1.000
_cell.angle_alpha   90.00
_cell.angle_beta   90.00
_cell.angle_gamma   90.00
#
_symmetry.space_group_name_H-M   'P 1'
#
loop_
_entity.id
_entity.type
_entity.pdbx_description
1 polymer ?
#
loop_
_entity_poly.entity_id
_entity_poly.type
_entity_poly.pdbx_seq_one_letter_code
_entity_poly.pdbx_strand_id
1 'polypeptide(L)'
;MKASNFLLFLLSFVFVLTSCTSEDTLFKKMKPGRTGVTFSNRITESKEYNILAFEYIYNGGGVAIADVNNDGLQDLFFTGNMVNNQLYLNLGNWSFRDITQEAGIEGTERWSSGLAVVDINNDGWLDVYVCATSYEPGQRRANQLYVNQGAMEGESPVFMEMAEAYGIADTSYTTTSAFFDYDNDGDLDLYLAVNQFDAQLAPNGYWWPNDSRAEVNADKLFENRYDTLAGHSVFREVSAKAGIVRGGFSLGMNIVDINRDGWKDIYVSNDYNSPDMFY
;
A
#
# COMPACT_ATOMS: atom_id res chain seq x y z
N MET A 1 63.27 27.28 -26.68
CA MET A 1 62.59 27.35 -25.37
C MET A 1 61.09 27.65 -25.41
N LYS A 2 60.41 27.86 -26.57
CA LYS A 2 58.97 28.20 -26.60
C LYS A 2 58.02 27.05 -26.97
N ALA A 3 58.47 26.00 -27.65
CA ALA A 3 57.60 24.90 -28.10
C ALA A 3 57.31 23.84 -27.02
N SER A 4 58.23 23.62 -26.08
CA SER A 4 58.09 22.61 -25.01
C SER A 4 57.04 22.98 -23.96
N ASN A 5 56.87 24.27 -23.66
CA ASN A 5 55.87 24.74 -22.71
C ASN A 5 54.43 24.68 -23.26
N PHE A 6 54.25 24.76 -24.59
CA PHE A 6 52.93 24.68 -25.23
C PHE A 6 52.38 23.25 -25.23
N LEU A 7 53.26 22.26 -25.42
CA LEU A 7 52.90 20.85 -25.39
C LEU A 7 52.52 20.37 -23.97
N LEU A 8 53.25 20.85 -22.96
CA LEU A 8 52.92 20.62 -21.54
C LEU A 8 51.58 21.25 -21.14
N PHE A 9 51.27 22.44 -21.68
CA PHE A 9 49.98 23.11 -21.43
C PHE A 9 48.80 22.36 -22.09
N LEU A 10 48.99 21.81 -23.30
CA LEU A 10 47.98 20.97 -23.96
C LEU A 10 47.75 19.64 -23.24
N LEU A 11 48.81 18.99 -22.75
CA LEU A 11 48.71 17.73 -21.99
C LEU A 11 48.02 17.93 -20.64
N SER A 12 48.25 19.05 -19.95
CA SER A 12 47.50 19.39 -18.73
C SER A 12 46.03 19.71 -19.00
N PHE A 13 45.70 20.28 -20.17
CA PHE A 13 44.31 20.56 -20.53
C PHE A 13 43.52 19.30 -20.87
N VAL A 14 44.17 18.28 -21.45
CA VAL A 14 43.56 16.96 -21.73
C VAL A 14 43.29 16.18 -20.44
N PHE A 15 44.18 16.24 -19.44
CA PHE A 15 43.96 15.57 -18.15
C PHE A 15 42.83 16.18 -17.30
N VAL A 16 42.59 17.49 -17.44
CA VAL A 16 41.46 18.16 -16.76
C VAL A 16 40.11 17.80 -17.40
N LEU A 17 40.10 17.42 -18.68
CA LEU A 17 38.89 17.01 -19.41
C LEU A 17 38.53 15.53 -19.24
N THR A 18 39.42 14.69 -18.68
CA THR A 18 39.18 13.26 -18.44
C THR A 18 38.84 12.92 -17.00
N SER A 19 38.61 13.91 -16.13
CA SER A 19 38.05 13.69 -14.80
C SER A 19 36.54 13.41 -14.90
N CYS A 20 36.17 12.30 -15.56
CA CYS A 20 34.86 11.70 -15.39
C CYS A 20 34.79 11.16 -13.97
N THR A 21 34.20 11.92 -13.07
CA THR A 21 33.69 11.40 -11.81
C THR A 21 32.50 10.51 -12.14
N SER A 22 32.72 9.20 -12.32
CA SER A 22 31.63 8.26 -12.08
C SER A 22 31.37 8.29 -10.59
N GLU A 23 30.34 9.01 -10.17
CA GLU A 23 29.85 8.85 -8.80
C GLU A 23 29.40 7.40 -8.67
N ASP A 24 30.11 6.61 -7.86
CA ASP A 24 29.72 5.27 -7.48
C ASP A 24 28.47 5.40 -6.60
N THR A 25 27.31 5.54 -7.23
CA THR A 25 26.03 5.63 -6.54
C THR A 25 25.57 4.22 -6.16
N LEU A 26 25.01 4.06 -4.96
CA LEU A 26 24.38 2.80 -4.52
C LEU A 26 23.19 2.42 -5.41
N PHE A 27 22.53 3.42 -6.02
CA PHE A 27 21.39 3.22 -6.91
C PHE A 27 21.64 3.81 -8.28
N LYS A 28 21.17 3.11 -9.32
CA LYS A 28 21.20 3.58 -10.70
C LYS A 28 19.78 3.86 -11.18
N LYS A 29 19.54 5.09 -11.63
CA LYS A 29 18.26 5.45 -12.25
C LYS A 29 18.06 4.66 -13.54
N MET A 30 17.00 3.88 -13.60
CA MET A 30 16.58 3.15 -14.80
C MET A 30 15.54 3.97 -15.55
N LYS A 31 15.62 4.00 -16.88
CA LYS A 31 14.66 4.75 -17.72
C LYS A 31 13.43 3.89 -18.00
N PRO A 32 12.21 4.46 -18.07
CA PRO A 32 11.00 3.72 -18.44
C PRO A 32 11.14 2.95 -19.76
N GLY A 33 11.79 3.52 -20.79
CA GLY A 33 12.01 2.81 -22.06
C GLY A 33 12.95 1.59 -21.95
N ARG A 34 13.67 1.43 -20.84
CA ARG A 34 14.46 0.21 -20.53
C ARG A 34 13.64 -0.77 -19.69
N THR A 35 12.84 -0.27 -18.74
CA THR A 35 12.17 -1.12 -17.76
C THR A 35 10.73 -1.47 -18.13
N GLY A 36 10.07 -0.72 -19.00
CA GLY A 36 8.64 -0.84 -19.25
C GLY A 36 7.76 -0.24 -18.15
N VAL A 37 8.30 0.12 -16.99
CA VAL A 37 7.56 0.73 -15.88
C VAL A 37 7.29 2.21 -16.18
N THR A 38 6.02 2.57 -16.38
CA THR A 38 5.60 3.93 -16.76
C THR A 38 4.65 4.60 -15.76
N PHE A 39 4.28 3.91 -14.69
CA PHE A 39 3.34 4.39 -13.69
C PHE A 39 3.75 5.76 -13.12
N SER A 40 2.75 6.61 -12.91
CA SER A 40 2.91 7.88 -12.22
C SER A 40 1.59 8.20 -11.52
N ASN A 41 1.61 8.28 -10.20
CA ASN A 41 0.47 8.70 -9.39
C ASN A 41 0.28 10.22 -9.52
N ARG A 42 -0.31 10.64 -10.64
CA ARG A 42 -0.44 12.04 -10.99
C ARG A 42 -1.64 12.66 -10.28
N ILE A 43 -1.36 13.56 -9.35
CA ILE A 43 -2.38 14.38 -8.69
C ILE A 43 -2.64 15.65 -9.51
N THR A 44 -3.90 15.98 -9.73
CA THR A 44 -4.31 17.23 -10.38
C THR A 44 -5.16 18.03 -9.40
N GLU A 45 -4.65 19.18 -8.96
CA GLU A 45 -5.41 20.03 -8.04
C GLU A 45 -6.63 20.66 -8.73
N SER A 46 -7.73 20.79 -7.99
CA SER A 46 -8.94 21.52 -8.37
C SER A 46 -9.40 22.41 -7.21
N LYS A 47 -10.51 23.15 -7.40
CA LYS A 47 -11.11 23.92 -6.30
C LYS A 47 -11.60 23.02 -5.16
N GLU A 48 -12.01 21.80 -5.50
CA GLU A 48 -12.51 20.78 -4.59
C GLU A 48 -11.37 19.92 -4.03
N TYR A 49 -10.35 19.62 -4.84
CA TYR A 49 -9.17 18.83 -4.44
C TYR A 49 -7.92 19.68 -4.44
N ASN A 50 -7.61 20.32 -3.32
CA ASN A 50 -6.36 21.02 -3.08
C ASN A 50 -6.03 20.94 -1.59
N ILE A 51 -4.80 21.27 -1.21
CA ILE A 51 -4.32 21.14 0.17
C ILE A 51 -5.16 21.89 1.21
N LEU A 52 -5.88 22.96 0.81
CA LEU A 52 -6.74 23.73 1.73
C LEU A 52 -8.13 23.12 1.89
N ALA A 53 -8.61 22.38 0.90
CA ALA A 53 -9.92 21.73 0.91
C ALA A 53 -9.86 20.25 1.32
N PHE A 54 -8.75 19.59 1.03
CA PHE A 54 -8.47 18.19 1.35
C PHE A 54 -6.97 18.03 1.67
N GLU A 55 -6.63 18.01 2.95
CA GLU A 55 -5.25 17.99 3.42
C GLU A 55 -4.49 16.70 3.06
N TYR A 56 -5.20 15.58 2.90
CA TYR A 56 -4.62 14.28 2.55
C TYR A 56 -4.40 14.08 1.04
N ILE A 57 -4.55 15.13 0.23
CA ILE A 57 -4.35 15.07 -1.23
C ILE A 57 -2.97 14.52 -1.63
N TYR A 58 -1.96 14.64 -0.76
CA TYR A 58 -0.59 14.20 -1.00
C TYR A 58 -0.13 13.01 -0.16
N ASN A 59 -1.04 12.30 0.54
CA ASN A 59 -0.68 11.11 1.31
C ASN A 59 -0.14 9.96 0.43
N GLY A 60 -0.31 10.05 -0.89
CA GLY A 60 0.26 9.12 -1.85
C GLY A 60 -0.48 7.78 -1.91
N GLY A 61 0.18 6.79 -2.51
CA GLY A 61 -0.34 5.42 -2.65
C GLY A 61 0.71 4.40 -2.22
N GLY A 62 0.27 3.16 -2.05
CA GLY A 62 1.10 2.00 -1.78
C GLY A 62 1.83 1.44 -3.00
N VAL A 63 2.87 0.66 -2.69
CA VAL A 63 3.60 -0.18 -3.64
C VAL A 63 3.73 -1.56 -3.01
N ALA A 64 3.46 -2.60 -3.79
CA ALA A 64 3.79 -3.97 -3.42
C ALA A 64 4.76 -4.59 -4.41
N ILE A 65 5.54 -5.52 -3.86
CA ILE A 65 6.52 -6.31 -4.57
C ILE A 65 6.24 -7.77 -4.19
N ALA A 66 5.80 -8.56 -5.16
CA ALA A 66 5.37 -9.94 -4.95
C ALA A 66 5.48 -10.74 -6.24
N ASP A 67 5.67 -12.05 -6.14
CA ASP A 67 5.64 -12.98 -7.29
C ASP A 67 4.19 -13.42 -7.50
N VAL A 68 3.45 -12.77 -8.41
CA VAL A 68 2.00 -13.01 -8.57
C VAL A 68 1.69 -14.13 -9.56
N ASN A 69 2.68 -14.58 -10.33
CA ASN A 69 2.55 -15.67 -11.30
C ASN A 69 3.38 -16.92 -10.93
N ASN A 70 4.02 -16.94 -9.76
CA ASN A 70 4.83 -18.03 -9.22
C ASN A 70 6.01 -18.43 -10.13
N ASP A 71 6.62 -17.48 -10.83
CA ASP A 71 7.76 -17.73 -11.72
C ASP A 71 9.14 -17.49 -11.06
N GLY A 72 9.14 -17.06 -9.79
CA GLY A 72 10.31 -16.74 -8.99
C GLY A 72 10.82 -15.31 -9.17
N LEU A 73 10.17 -14.49 -10.00
CA LEU A 73 10.49 -13.08 -10.18
C LEU A 73 9.53 -12.19 -9.37
N GLN A 74 10.04 -11.03 -8.95
CA GLN A 74 9.24 -10.09 -8.18
C GLN A 74 8.57 -9.08 -9.11
N ASP A 75 7.25 -9.07 -9.09
CA ASP A 75 6.39 -8.16 -9.83
C ASP A 75 6.13 -6.88 -9.03
N LEU A 76 5.58 -5.85 -9.69
CA LEU A 76 5.32 -4.56 -9.06
C LEU A 76 3.85 -4.19 -9.17
N PHE A 77 3.23 -3.89 -8.03
CA PHE A 77 1.90 -3.31 -7.99
C PHE A 77 1.99 -1.87 -7.47
N PHE A 78 1.38 -0.92 -8.17
CA PHE A 78 1.21 0.45 -7.72
C PHE A 78 -0.27 0.79 -7.56
N THR A 79 -0.64 1.40 -6.44
CA THR A 79 -1.98 1.99 -6.28
C THR A 79 -2.00 3.43 -6.77
N GLY A 80 -3.10 3.84 -7.39
CA GLY A 80 -3.32 5.22 -7.84
C GLY A 80 -4.38 5.96 -7.03
N ASN A 81 -4.12 7.24 -6.75
CA ASN A 81 -5.08 8.10 -6.04
C ASN A 81 -6.11 8.73 -6.99
N MET A 82 -5.64 9.43 -8.02
CA MET A 82 -6.47 10.06 -9.07
C MET A 82 -6.29 9.37 -10.43
N VAL A 83 -5.61 8.22 -10.43
CA VAL A 83 -5.32 7.36 -11.58
C VAL A 83 -5.61 5.93 -11.18
N ASN A 84 -5.75 5.03 -12.16
CA ASN A 84 -5.95 3.61 -11.88
C ASN A 84 -4.70 2.98 -11.24
N ASN A 85 -4.91 1.88 -10.54
CA ASN A 85 -3.84 0.98 -10.10
C ASN A 85 -3.13 0.38 -11.31
N GLN A 86 -1.86 -0.03 -11.14
CA GLN A 86 -1.12 -0.73 -12.18
C GLN A 86 -0.30 -1.90 -11.66
N LEU A 87 -0.45 -3.06 -12.31
CA LEU A 87 0.33 -4.27 -12.06
C LEU A 87 1.31 -4.51 -13.22
N TYR A 88 2.58 -4.68 -12.88
CA TYR A 88 3.67 -4.90 -13.81
C TYR A 88 4.33 -6.26 -13.57
N LEU A 89 4.18 -7.16 -14.54
CA LEU A 89 4.82 -8.46 -14.54
C LEU A 89 6.30 -8.33 -14.91
N ASN A 90 7.17 -8.95 -14.13
CA ASN A 90 8.61 -8.97 -14.33
C ASN A 90 8.99 -10.01 -15.39
N LEU A 91 9.65 -9.56 -16.45
CA LEU A 91 10.13 -10.41 -17.55
C LEU A 91 11.62 -10.76 -17.40
N GLY A 92 12.20 -10.44 -16.23
CA GLY A 92 13.63 -10.54 -15.95
C GLY A 92 14.44 -9.38 -16.53
N ASN A 93 15.71 -9.31 -16.13
CA ASN A 93 16.68 -8.32 -16.64
C ASN A 93 16.23 -6.85 -16.51
N TRP A 94 15.46 -6.54 -15.46
CA TRP A 94 14.84 -5.24 -15.21
C TRP A 94 13.84 -4.81 -16.28
N SER A 95 13.23 -5.75 -17.00
CA SER A 95 12.16 -5.50 -17.96
C SER A 95 10.83 -5.92 -17.35
N PHE A 96 9.80 -5.10 -17.51
CA PHE A 96 8.47 -5.31 -16.97
C PHE A 96 7.42 -5.03 -18.04
N ARG A 97 6.26 -5.67 -17.92
CA ARG A 97 5.10 -5.49 -18.79
C ARG A 97 3.91 -5.11 -17.94
N ASP A 98 3.20 -4.05 -18.32
CA ASP A 98 1.92 -3.70 -17.70
C ASP A 98 0.89 -4.78 -18.06
N ILE A 99 0.37 -5.47 -17.04
CA ILE A 99 -0.62 -6.54 -17.17
C ILE A 99 -1.96 -6.14 -16.52
N THR A 100 -2.15 -4.88 -16.18
CA THR A 100 -3.27 -4.41 -15.34
C THR A 100 -4.64 -4.80 -15.88
N GLN A 101 -4.87 -4.58 -17.19
CA GLN A 101 -6.17 -4.85 -17.81
C GLN A 101 -6.41 -6.34 -18.03
N GLU A 102 -5.39 -7.09 -18.45
CA GLU A 102 -5.50 -8.54 -18.64
C GLU A 102 -5.66 -9.28 -17.32
N ALA A 103 -5.08 -8.76 -16.23
CA ALA A 103 -5.21 -9.30 -14.89
C ALA A 103 -6.50 -8.87 -14.17
N GLY A 104 -7.20 -7.84 -14.66
CA GLY A 104 -8.49 -7.40 -14.10
C GLY A 104 -8.39 -6.60 -12.79
N ILE A 105 -7.27 -5.90 -12.56
CA ILE A 105 -6.91 -5.36 -11.22
C ILE A 105 -6.78 -3.82 -11.14
N GLU A 106 -7.36 -3.12 -12.12
CA GLU A 106 -7.18 -1.67 -12.30
C GLU A 106 -7.77 -0.77 -11.20
N GLY A 107 -8.77 -1.24 -10.44
CA GLY A 107 -9.39 -0.48 -9.35
C GLY A 107 -9.98 0.86 -9.79
N THR A 108 -10.74 0.89 -10.88
CA THR A 108 -11.27 2.13 -11.48
C THR A 108 -12.09 2.99 -10.53
N GLU A 109 -11.99 4.32 -10.72
CA GLU A 109 -12.76 5.37 -10.03
C GLU A 109 -12.61 5.42 -8.50
N ARG A 110 -11.51 4.89 -7.97
CA ARG A 110 -11.17 4.87 -6.54
C ARG A 110 -9.93 5.70 -6.26
N TRP A 111 -9.84 6.17 -5.02
CA TRP A 111 -8.62 6.75 -4.48
C TRP A 111 -7.90 5.69 -3.66
N SER A 112 -7.18 4.82 -4.35
CA SER A 112 -6.45 3.72 -3.73
C SER A 112 -5.30 4.27 -2.89
N SER A 113 -5.10 3.70 -1.70
CA SER A 113 -4.07 4.10 -0.72
C SER A 113 -3.07 2.96 -0.52
N GLY A 114 -2.84 2.50 0.71
CA GLY A 114 -2.02 1.35 0.99
C GLY A 114 -2.62 0.05 0.44
N LEU A 115 -1.79 -0.99 0.41
CA LEU A 115 -2.19 -2.30 -0.08
C LEU A 115 -1.40 -3.38 0.67
N ALA A 116 -1.96 -4.58 0.75
CA ALA A 116 -1.29 -5.76 1.27
C ALA A 116 -1.36 -6.89 0.24
N VAL A 117 -0.33 -7.74 0.25
CA VAL A 117 -0.29 -8.97 -0.53
C VAL A 117 -0.28 -10.15 0.42
N VAL A 118 -1.18 -11.10 0.21
CA VAL A 118 -1.42 -12.23 1.12
C VAL A 118 -2.00 -13.39 0.31
N ASP A 119 -1.67 -14.63 0.66
CA ASP A 119 -2.42 -15.81 0.20
C ASP A 119 -3.59 -16.02 1.17
N ILE A 120 -4.76 -15.43 0.87
CA ILE A 120 -5.87 -15.32 1.82
C ILE A 120 -6.64 -16.64 1.97
N ASN A 121 -6.55 -17.50 0.96
CA ASN A 121 -7.30 -18.75 0.85
C ASN A 121 -6.40 -20.00 0.92
N ASN A 122 -5.09 -19.81 1.12
CA ASN A 122 -4.05 -20.86 1.18
C ASN A 122 -3.98 -21.73 -0.09
N ASP A 123 -4.20 -21.14 -1.27
CA ASP A 123 -4.13 -21.86 -2.55
C ASP A 123 -2.75 -21.79 -3.22
N GLY A 124 -1.80 -21.06 -2.61
CA GLY A 124 -0.44 -20.88 -3.10
C GLY A 124 -0.29 -19.73 -4.10
N TRP A 125 -1.36 -18.97 -4.36
CA TRP A 125 -1.31 -17.75 -5.17
C TRP A 125 -1.49 -16.52 -4.29
N LEU A 126 -0.65 -15.53 -4.51
CA LEU A 126 -0.74 -14.28 -3.76
C LEU A 126 -1.89 -13.41 -4.28
N ASP A 127 -2.78 -13.05 -3.37
CA ASP A 127 -3.90 -12.12 -3.55
C ASP A 127 -3.49 -10.69 -3.19
N VAL A 128 -4.29 -9.71 -3.61
CA VAL A 128 -4.03 -8.30 -3.34
C VAL A 128 -5.22 -7.63 -2.68
N TYR A 129 -5.03 -7.10 -1.48
CA TYR A 129 -6.01 -6.26 -0.81
C TYR A 129 -5.62 -4.79 -0.93
N VAL A 130 -6.51 -3.96 -1.49
CA VAL A 130 -6.27 -2.54 -1.76
C VAL A 130 -7.20 -1.69 -0.90
N CYS A 131 -6.60 -0.82 -0.09
CA CYS A 131 -7.31 0.18 0.69
C CYS A 131 -7.76 1.35 -0.20
N ALA A 132 -8.90 1.95 0.12
CA ALA A 132 -9.41 3.13 -0.54
C ALA A 132 -9.75 4.23 0.48
N THR A 133 -9.55 5.48 0.06
CA THR A 133 -9.78 6.66 0.91
C THR A 133 -10.44 7.80 0.12
N SER A 134 -10.39 9.02 0.67
CA SER A 134 -10.82 10.31 0.09
C SER A 134 -12.31 10.48 -0.25
N TYR A 135 -12.90 9.63 -1.11
CA TYR A 135 -14.29 9.77 -1.56
C TYR A 135 -15.29 9.42 -0.47
N GLU A 136 -16.52 9.94 -0.52
CA GLU A 136 -17.61 9.62 0.43
C GLU A 136 -17.90 8.11 0.58
N PRO A 137 -18.49 7.65 1.72
CA PRO A 137 -18.74 6.23 1.93
C PRO A 137 -19.61 5.64 0.83
N GLY A 138 -19.17 4.52 0.26
CA GLY A 138 -19.86 3.84 -0.82
C GLY A 138 -18.87 3.12 -1.74
N GLN A 139 -19.34 2.75 -2.93
CA GLN A 139 -18.60 1.91 -3.87
C GLN A 139 -17.21 2.43 -4.24
N ARG A 140 -17.05 3.76 -4.34
CA ARG A 140 -15.76 4.39 -4.69
C ARG A 140 -14.76 4.47 -3.52
N ARG A 141 -15.20 4.14 -2.30
CA ARG A 141 -14.33 4.00 -1.11
C ARG A 141 -14.32 2.57 -0.57
N ALA A 142 -15.09 1.65 -1.16
CA ALA A 142 -15.01 0.25 -0.79
C ALA A 142 -13.61 -0.27 -1.14
N ASN A 143 -12.92 -0.79 -0.12
CA ASN A 143 -11.69 -1.55 -0.29
C ASN A 143 -11.94 -2.75 -1.22
N GLN A 144 -10.88 -3.22 -1.86
CA GLN A 144 -10.96 -4.26 -2.88
C GLN A 144 -10.06 -5.44 -2.49
N LEU A 145 -10.56 -6.65 -2.67
CA LEU A 145 -9.80 -7.89 -2.49
C LEU A 145 -9.75 -8.57 -3.84
N TYR A 146 -8.58 -8.58 -4.46
CA TYR A 146 -8.34 -9.24 -5.71
C TYR A 146 -7.79 -10.63 -5.43
N VAL A 147 -8.66 -11.64 -5.51
CA VAL A 147 -8.30 -13.04 -5.34
C VAL A 147 -7.71 -13.57 -6.63
N ASN A 148 -6.48 -14.05 -6.57
CA ASN A 148 -5.73 -14.58 -7.70
C ASN A 148 -6.32 -15.93 -8.11
N GLN A 149 -6.72 -16.07 -9.37
CA GLN A 149 -7.27 -17.32 -9.92
C GLN A 149 -6.16 -18.24 -10.48
N GLY A 150 -4.91 -17.87 -10.24
CA GLY A 150 -3.71 -18.50 -10.75
C GLY A 150 -3.36 -18.10 -12.18
N ALA A 151 -2.19 -18.57 -12.61
CA ALA A 151 -1.66 -18.38 -13.95
C ALA A 151 -1.23 -19.73 -14.56
N MET A 152 -1.42 -19.89 -15.86
CA MET A 152 -0.71 -20.93 -16.61
C MET A 152 0.75 -20.50 -16.83
N GLU A 153 1.66 -21.46 -16.99
CA GLU A 153 3.09 -21.18 -17.17
C GLU A 153 3.33 -20.21 -18.34
N GLY A 154 3.93 -19.06 -18.06
CA GLY A 154 4.20 -18.00 -19.05
C GLY A 154 3.01 -17.11 -19.41
N GLU A 155 1.85 -17.31 -18.77
CA GLU A 155 0.69 -16.44 -18.88
C GLU A 155 0.59 -15.50 -17.68
N SER A 156 -0.25 -14.47 -17.81
CA SER A 156 -0.54 -13.56 -16.70
C SER A 156 -1.61 -14.13 -15.79
N PRO A 157 -1.54 -13.87 -14.48
CA PRO A 157 -2.62 -14.23 -13.56
C PRO A 157 -3.86 -13.42 -13.87
N VAL A 158 -5.02 -13.98 -13.53
CA VAL A 158 -6.31 -13.30 -13.56
C VAL A 158 -6.81 -13.14 -12.14
N PHE A 159 -7.26 -11.94 -11.78
CA PHE A 159 -7.80 -11.68 -10.46
C PHE A 159 -9.33 -11.51 -10.51
N MET A 160 -9.98 -11.92 -9.43
CA MET A 160 -11.39 -11.68 -9.18
C MET A 160 -11.55 -10.76 -7.97
N GLU A 161 -12.29 -9.67 -8.12
CA GLU A 161 -12.63 -8.80 -6.98
C GLU A 161 -13.70 -9.50 -6.11
N MET A 162 -13.41 -9.68 -4.82
CA MET A 162 -14.21 -10.47 -3.89
C MET A 162 -14.36 -9.83 -2.50
N ALA A 163 -14.05 -8.55 -2.31
CA ALA A 163 -14.06 -7.94 -0.98
C ALA A 163 -15.43 -8.05 -0.29
N GLU A 164 -16.52 -7.89 -1.05
CA GLU A 164 -17.88 -8.02 -0.50
C GLU A 164 -18.18 -9.46 -0.08
N ALA A 165 -17.76 -10.45 -0.87
CA ALA A 165 -17.93 -11.86 -0.56
C ALA A 165 -17.18 -12.25 0.72
N TYR A 166 -15.96 -11.73 0.91
CA TYR A 166 -15.14 -11.94 2.11
C TYR A 166 -15.55 -11.06 3.30
N GLY A 167 -16.48 -10.11 3.14
CA GLY A 167 -16.92 -9.22 4.21
C GLY A 167 -15.95 -8.08 4.54
N ILE A 168 -14.99 -7.78 3.66
CA ILE A 168 -13.92 -6.79 3.85
C ILE A 168 -13.93 -5.65 2.81
N ALA A 169 -15.06 -5.45 2.13
CA ALA A 169 -15.35 -4.25 1.32
C ALA A 169 -15.60 -3.02 2.21
N ASP A 170 -14.67 -2.74 3.12
CA ASP A 170 -14.78 -1.67 4.10
C ASP A 170 -14.82 -0.31 3.42
N THR A 171 -15.65 0.60 3.95
CA THR A 171 -15.84 1.95 3.40
C THR A 171 -15.43 3.04 4.38
N SER A 172 -14.56 2.74 5.36
CA SER A 172 -13.87 3.78 6.13
C SER A 172 -12.74 4.40 5.30
N TYR A 173 -12.10 5.45 5.83
CA TYR A 173 -10.99 6.14 5.17
C TYR A 173 -9.67 5.40 5.43
N THR A 174 -9.55 4.19 4.87
CA THR A 174 -8.42 3.31 5.17
C THR A 174 -7.14 3.76 4.47
N THR A 175 -6.04 3.83 5.23
CA THR A 175 -4.72 4.25 4.72
C THR A 175 -3.83 3.08 4.39
N THR A 176 -3.87 2.03 5.21
CA THR A 176 -3.10 0.80 5.01
C THR A 176 -3.77 -0.37 5.71
N SER A 177 -3.32 -1.58 5.39
CA SER A 177 -3.79 -2.84 5.96
C SER A 177 -2.62 -3.72 6.37
N ALA A 178 -2.87 -4.65 7.29
CA ALA A 178 -1.96 -5.75 7.59
C ALA A 178 -2.76 -7.03 7.81
N PHE A 179 -2.23 -8.13 7.29
CA PHE A 179 -2.72 -9.46 7.56
C PHE A 179 -1.78 -10.18 8.53
N PHE A 180 -2.33 -10.72 9.61
CA PHE A 180 -1.59 -11.47 10.63
C PHE A 180 -2.55 -12.31 11.47
N ASP A 181 -2.05 -13.37 12.06
CA ASP A 181 -2.79 -14.24 12.98
C ASP A 181 -2.93 -13.53 14.34
N TYR A 182 -4.07 -12.88 14.61
CA TYR A 182 -4.25 -12.09 15.84
C TYR A 182 -4.63 -12.96 17.04
N ASP A 183 -5.28 -14.10 16.80
CA ASP A 183 -5.74 -14.99 17.86
C ASP A 183 -4.95 -16.31 18.01
N ASN A 184 -3.87 -16.47 17.23
CA ASN A 184 -2.98 -17.61 17.19
C ASN A 184 -3.70 -18.93 16.81
N ASP A 185 -4.73 -18.86 15.96
CA ASP A 185 -5.46 -20.03 15.48
C ASP A 185 -4.93 -20.59 14.15
N GLY A 186 -3.98 -19.88 13.53
CA GLY A 186 -3.27 -20.29 12.34
C GLY A 186 -3.86 -19.80 11.01
N ASP A 187 -4.96 -19.03 11.04
CA ASP A 187 -5.39 -18.24 9.89
C ASP A 187 -4.96 -16.77 10.01
N LEU A 188 -5.01 -16.03 8.89
CA LEU A 188 -4.62 -14.62 8.88
C LEU A 188 -5.86 -13.74 8.96
N ASP A 189 -5.86 -12.87 9.95
CA ASP A 189 -6.85 -11.84 10.19
C ASP A 189 -6.47 -10.52 9.55
N LEU A 190 -7.35 -9.52 9.61
CA LEU A 190 -7.14 -8.23 8.94
C LEU A 190 -7.24 -7.06 9.91
N TYR A 191 -6.20 -6.22 9.94
CA TYR A 191 -6.23 -4.90 10.56
C TYR A 191 -6.23 -3.79 9.51
N LEU A 192 -7.09 -2.80 9.70
CA LEU A 192 -7.22 -1.61 8.86
C LEU A 192 -6.90 -0.35 9.66
N ALA A 193 -5.88 0.38 9.21
CA ALA A 193 -5.58 1.71 9.72
C ALA A 193 -6.54 2.72 9.08
N VAL A 194 -7.20 3.53 9.90
CA VAL A 194 -8.19 4.52 9.47
C VAL A 194 -7.65 5.93 9.70
N ASN A 195 -7.66 6.75 8.66
CA ASN A 195 -7.35 8.17 8.73
C ASN A 195 -8.50 8.99 8.17
N GLN A 196 -9.54 9.14 8.97
CA GLN A 196 -10.70 9.94 8.61
C GLN A 196 -10.57 11.35 9.19
N PHE A 197 -10.78 12.36 8.34
CA PHE A 197 -10.95 13.72 8.83
C PHE A 197 -12.38 13.90 9.35
N ASP A 198 -12.54 14.35 10.59
CA ASP A 198 -13.83 14.82 11.10
C ASP A 198 -13.70 16.29 11.49
N ALA A 199 -14.40 17.17 10.76
CA ALA A 199 -14.39 18.60 11.01
C ALA A 199 -14.91 18.98 12.42
N GLN A 200 -15.65 18.08 13.08
CA GLN A 200 -16.08 18.24 14.47
C GLN A 200 -14.97 17.86 15.45
N LEU A 201 -14.09 16.93 15.06
CA LEU A 201 -12.86 16.60 15.76
C LEU A 201 -11.74 17.50 15.22
N ALA A 202 -11.72 18.76 15.65
CA ALA A 202 -10.62 19.66 15.31
C ALA A 202 -9.28 18.93 15.54
N PRO A 203 -8.46 18.70 14.50
CA PRO A 203 -7.29 17.82 14.60
C PRO A 203 -6.27 18.32 15.63
N ASN A 204 -6.24 19.64 15.83
CA ASN A 204 -5.41 20.30 16.84
C ASN A 204 -6.12 20.55 18.18
N GLY A 205 -7.33 20.02 18.36
CA GLY A 205 -8.04 20.02 19.65
C GLY A 205 -7.42 19.01 20.61
N TYR A 206 -7.32 19.37 21.90
CA TYR A 206 -7.06 18.38 22.94
C TYR A 206 -8.37 17.69 23.28
N TRP A 207 -8.51 16.45 22.79
CA TRP A 207 -9.66 15.61 23.11
C TRP A 207 -9.27 14.68 24.25
N TRP A 208 -9.93 14.83 25.40
CA TRP A 208 -9.85 13.83 26.47
C TRP A 208 -10.85 12.73 26.12
N PRO A 209 -10.41 11.47 25.97
CA PRO A 209 -11.32 10.37 25.64
C PRO A 209 -12.46 10.32 26.67
N ASN A 210 -13.71 10.30 26.22
CA ASN A 210 -14.81 9.81 27.04
C ASN A 210 -14.93 8.32 26.77
N ASP A 211 -14.72 7.56 27.85
CA ASP A 211 -14.04 6.26 27.89
C ASP A 211 -14.85 5.04 27.38
N SER A 212 -15.79 5.18 26.45
CA SER A 212 -16.68 4.05 26.14
C SER A 212 -17.40 4.04 24.78
N ARG A 213 -17.07 4.90 23.82
CA ARG A 213 -17.69 4.84 22.48
C ARG A 213 -16.61 4.68 21.43
N ALA A 214 -16.83 3.73 20.52
CA ALA A 214 -16.03 3.61 19.31
C ALA A 214 -16.08 4.93 18.56
N GLU A 215 -14.92 5.54 18.37
CA GLU A 215 -14.79 6.77 17.59
C GLU A 215 -14.89 6.43 16.10
N VAL A 216 -15.43 7.35 15.31
CA VAL A 216 -15.59 7.16 13.85
C VAL A 216 -14.26 6.95 13.12
N ASN A 217 -13.17 7.40 13.73
CA ASN A 217 -11.79 7.28 13.24
C ASN A 217 -11.02 6.14 13.92
N ALA A 218 -11.69 5.23 14.63
CA ALA A 218 -11.02 4.06 15.18
C ALA A 218 -10.56 3.14 14.05
N ASP A 219 -9.37 2.58 14.23
CA ASP A 219 -8.89 1.49 13.40
C ASP A 219 -9.82 0.27 13.54
N LYS A 220 -9.71 -0.67 12.61
CA LYS A 220 -10.57 -1.85 12.59
C LYS A 220 -9.77 -3.13 12.61
N LEU A 221 -10.25 -4.10 13.36
CA LEU A 221 -9.75 -5.47 13.35
C LEU A 221 -10.87 -6.40 12.93
N PHE A 222 -10.56 -7.29 12.00
CA PHE A 222 -11.47 -8.29 11.47
C PHE A 222 -10.90 -9.68 11.68
N GLU A 223 -11.67 -10.53 12.35
CA GLU A 223 -11.36 -11.93 12.58
C GLU A 223 -11.77 -12.76 11.36
N ASN A 224 -10.85 -13.55 10.84
CA ASN A 224 -11.08 -14.51 9.77
C ASN A 224 -11.78 -15.75 10.34
N ARG A 225 -12.79 -16.23 9.63
CA ARG A 225 -13.50 -17.46 9.97
C ARG A 225 -13.93 -18.17 8.69
N TYR A 226 -13.61 -19.45 8.58
CA TYR A 226 -14.11 -20.25 7.46
C TYR A 226 -15.64 -20.39 7.50
N ASP A 227 -16.33 -19.97 6.43
CA ASP A 227 -17.77 -20.15 6.28
C ASP A 227 -18.08 -21.32 5.34
N THR A 228 -18.60 -22.40 5.91
CA THR A 228 -18.95 -23.62 5.17
C THR A 228 -20.02 -23.42 4.09
N LEU A 229 -20.89 -22.41 4.22
CA LEU A 229 -21.93 -22.12 3.23
C LEU A 229 -21.39 -21.29 2.08
N ALA A 230 -20.50 -20.33 2.38
CA ALA A 230 -19.81 -19.54 1.37
C ALA A 230 -18.75 -20.38 0.62
N GLY A 231 -18.17 -21.38 1.29
CA GLY A 231 -17.11 -22.23 0.75
C GLY A 231 -15.73 -21.55 0.76
N HIS A 232 -15.58 -20.47 1.51
CA HIS A 232 -14.34 -19.73 1.71
C HIS A 232 -14.39 -18.97 3.05
N SER A 233 -13.27 -18.35 3.42
CA SER A 233 -13.16 -17.49 4.60
C SER A 233 -14.02 -16.24 4.50
N VAL A 234 -14.62 -15.84 5.63
CA VAL A 234 -15.37 -14.60 5.78
C VAL A 234 -14.88 -13.89 7.04
N PHE A 235 -14.62 -12.60 6.90
CA PHE A 235 -14.07 -11.78 7.96
C PHE A 235 -15.20 -11.07 8.73
N ARG A 236 -15.03 -10.94 10.04
CA ARG A 236 -15.99 -10.25 10.91
C ARG A 236 -15.29 -9.25 11.80
N GLU A 237 -15.81 -8.04 11.84
CA GLU A 237 -15.24 -7.00 12.68
C GLU A 237 -15.33 -7.36 14.18
N VAL A 238 -14.18 -7.31 14.85
CA VAL A 238 -14.00 -7.58 16.29
C VAL A 238 -13.33 -6.41 17.04
N SER A 239 -13.17 -5.25 16.41
CA SER A 239 -12.49 -4.06 16.94
C SER A 239 -12.89 -3.74 18.39
N ALA A 240 -14.19 -3.64 18.66
CA ALA A 240 -14.70 -3.32 20.00
C ALA A 240 -14.41 -4.40 21.05
N LYS A 241 -14.41 -5.68 20.66
CA LYS A 241 -14.06 -6.81 21.53
C LYS A 241 -12.56 -6.80 21.85
N ALA A 242 -11.73 -6.41 20.88
CA ALA A 242 -10.28 -6.28 21.02
C ALA A 242 -9.83 -4.98 21.71
N GLY A 243 -10.75 -4.07 22.04
CA GLY A 243 -10.42 -2.79 22.67
C GLY A 243 -9.92 -1.71 21.70
N ILE A 244 -9.99 -1.95 20.39
CA ILE A 244 -9.68 -0.98 19.34
C ILE A 244 -10.92 -0.10 19.13
N VAL A 245 -11.11 0.84 20.04
CA VAL A 245 -12.27 1.76 20.07
C VAL A 245 -11.87 3.22 20.02
N ARG A 246 -10.58 3.51 20.22
CA ARG A 246 -10.05 4.86 20.24
C ARG A 246 -9.74 5.31 18.82
N GLY A 247 -10.17 6.53 18.48
CA GLY A 247 -9.88 7.13 17.19
C GLY A 247 -8.44 7.63 17.13
N GLY A 248 -7.86 7.49 15.95
CA GLY A 248 -6.55 8.00 15.59
C GLY A 248 -6.57 8.59 14.19
N PHE A 249 -5.48 9.23 13.82
CA PHE A 249 -5.19 9.62 12.45
C PHE A 249 -4.10 8.69 11.92
N SER A 250 -4.45 7.41 11.78
CA SER A 250 -3.48 6.32 11.60
C SER A 250 -2.80 6.39 10.24
N LEU A 251 -1.47 6.51 10.24
CA LEU A 251 -0.66 6.62 9.02
C LEU A 251 0.31 5.46 8.82
N GLY A 252 0.80 4.88 9.92
CA GLY A 252 1.80 3.81 9.90
C GLY A 252 1.46 2.75 10.93
N MET A 253 1.80 1.51 10.62
CA MET A 253 1.52 0.35 11.46
C MET A 253 2.70 -0.63 11.40
N ASN A 254 2.96 -1.28 12.53
CA ASN A 254 3.86 -2.43 12.62
C ASN A 254 3.21 -3.54 13.43
N ILE A 255 3.28 -4.77 12.90
CA ILE A 255 2.86 -5.99 13.58
C ILE A 255 4.11 -6.73 14.04
N VAL A 256 4.28 -6.90 15.35
CA VAL A 256 5.49 -7.53 15.92
C VAL A 256 5.20 -8.08 17.31
N ASP A 257 5.80 -9.20 17.66
CA ASP A 257 5.84 -9.68 19.05
C ASP A 257 6.99 -8.95 19.78
N ILE A 258 6.71 -7.77 20.34
CA ILE A 258 7.70 -6.89 20.98
C ILE A 258 8.11 -7.42 22.35
N ASN A 259 7.17 -8.04 23.06
CA ASN A 259 7.34 -8.46 24.45
C ASN A 259 7.81 -9.94 24.55
N ARG A 260 7.76 -10.68 23.43
CA ARG A 260 8.14 -12.09 23.27
C ARG A 260 7.26 -13.08 24.01
N ASP A 261 5.97 -12.79 24.12
CA ASP A 261 4.99 -13.69 24.73
C ASP A 261 4.32 -14.65 23.73
N GLY A 262 4.64 -14.52 22.44
CA GLY A 262 4.10 -15.33 21.36
C GLY A 262 2.84 -14.76 20.70
N TRP A 263 2.34 -13.62 21.16
CA TRP A 263 1.24 -12.88 20.52
C TRP A 263 1.79 -11.73 19.69
N LYS A 264 1.08 -11.36 18.63
CA LYS A 264 1.46 -10.20 17.82
C LYS A 264 0.90 -8.94 18.47
N ASP A 265 1.79 -8.01 18.79
CA ASP A 265 1.42 -6.67 19.19
C ASP A 265 1.24 -5.77 17.96
N ILE A 266 0.39 -4.75 18.11
CA ILE A 266 0.09 -3.79 17.04
C ILE A 266 0.56 -2.41 17.50
N TYR A 267 1.57 -1.85 16.82
CA TYR A 267 1.99 -0.46 17.04
C TYR A 267 1.51 0.42 15.88
N VAL A 268 0.77 1.47 16.19
CA VAL A 268 0.22 2.43 15.22
C VAL A 268 0.73 3.82 15.51
N SER A 269 1.31 4.44 14.49
CA SER A 269 1.72 5.85 14.52
C SER A 269 0.60 6.74 14.01
N ASN A 270 0.23 7.72 14.81
CA ASN A 270 -0.86 8.65 14.51
C ASN A 270 -0.34 10.05 14.19
N ASP A 271 -1.08 10.77 13.35
CA ASP A 271 -0.86 12.20 13.15
C ASP A 271 -1.52 13.03 14.28
N TYR A 272 -1.30 14.34 14.25
CA TYR A 272 -1.94 15.35 15.10
C TYR A 272 -1.73 15.13 16.61
N ASN A 273 -2.76 15.41 17.42
CA ASN A 273 -2.72 15.30 18.87
C ASN A 273 -3.11 13.90 19.37
N SER A 274 -3.53 12.98 18.50
CA SER A 274 -3.77 11.59 18.91
C SER A 274 -2.44 10.94 19.26
N PRO A 275 -2.32 10.30 20.44
CA PRO A 275 -1.12 9.55 20.75
C PRO A 275 -1.02 8.34 19.82
N ASP A 276 0.21 7.90 19.58
CA ASP A 276 0.44 6.57 19.03
C ASP A 276 -0.25 5.51 19.89
N MET A 277 -0.71 4.45 19.24
CA MET A 277 -1.44 3.36 19.88
C MET A 277 -0.59 2.10 19.89
N PHE A 278 -0.69 1.36 20.99
CA PHE A 278 -0.03 0.07 21.16
C PHE A 278 -1.06 -0.87 21.77
N TYR A 279 -1.32 -1.98 21.07
CA TYR A 279 -2.28 -3.01 21.45
C TYR A 279 -1.57 -4.33 21.68
#